data_AF-A0A7V1ZT78-F1
#
_entry.id   AF-A0A7V1ZT78-F1
#
_cell.length_a   1.000
_cell.length_b   1.000
_cell.length_c   1.000
_cell.angle_alpha   90.00
_cell.angle_beta   90.00
_cell.angle_gamma   90.00
#
_symmetry.space_group_name_H-M   'P 1'
#
loop_
_entity.id
_entity.type
_entity.pdbx_description
1 polymer ?
#
loop_
_entity_poly.entity_id
_entity_poly.type
_entity_poly.pdbx_seq_one_letter_code
_entity_poly.pdbx_strand_id
1 'polypeptide(L)'
;MISSGSTEWIDISVTIRDNMITWPGDSKVNIGREMEIARGDTANLTHLDMSAHTGTHMDAPLHFMENGKDISRMPLSAVIGEVRVLEINGVDVIGTEDLKRHEIKKDERILFKTKNSDLNWYDEPFNENFVHLSTEAAEYLANLKVQMVGIDYLSISGYKKNEARVHKAILQAGIWVIEGLNLTGINPGRYELVCLPLKILGGDGAPARAIIKPI
;
A
#
# COMPACT_ATOMS: atom_id res chain seq x y z
N MET A 1 -3.01 14.69 28.94
CA MET A 1 -1.61 15.09 28.70
C MET A 1 -0.87 13.86 28.19
N ILE A 2 -0.73 13.74 26.86
CA ILE A 2 0.11 12.72 26.23
C ILE A 2 1.48 13.37 26.05
N SER A 3 2.56 12.70 26.48
CA SER A 3 3.90 13.28 26.53
C SER A 3 4.38 13.72 25.15
N SER A 4 5.08 14.86 25.13
CA SER A 4 5.93 15.31 24.04
C SER A 4 6.84 14.19 23.53
N GLY A 5 6.77 13.89 22.23
CA GLY A 5 7.85 13.25 21.48
C GLY A 5 7.95 11.73 21.53
N SER A 6 6.88 10.99 21.21
CA SER A 6 7.07 9.59 20.78
C SER A 6 7.85 9.59 19.46
N THR A 7 9.12 9.17 19.53
CA THR A 7 10.04 8.95 18.40
C THR A 7 10.00 7.49 17.94
N GLU A 8 8.94 6.77 18.31
CA GLU A 8 8.80 5.35 18.04
C GLU A 8 8.35 5.12 16.59
N TRP A 9 8.83 4.03 16.00
CA TRP A 9 8.32 3.54 14.73
C TRP A 9 6.92 2.96 14.93
N ILE A 10 5.97 3.48 14.16
CA ILE A 10 4.58 3.07 14.12
C ILE A 10 4.41 2.12 12.94
N ASP A 11 3.85 0.94 13.20
CA ASP A 11 3.52 -0.03 12.16
C ASP A 11 2.21 0.35 11.48
N ILE A 12 2.27 0.53 10.16
CA ILE A 12 1.11 0.83 9.31
C ILE A 12 0.83 -0.32 8.34
N SER A 13 1.27 -1.52 8.72
CA SER A 13 1.03 -2.75 7.96
C SER A 13 -0.20 -3.49 8.47
N VAL A 14 -0.93 -4.15 7.58
CA VAL A 14 -1.96 -5.13 7.91
C VAL A 14 -1.31 -6.49 8.19
N THR A 15 -1.79 -7.15 9.24
CA THR A 15 -1.31 -8.49 9.59
C THR A 15 -1.78 -9.50 8.54
N ILE A 16 -0.83 -10.15 7.87
CA ILE A 16 -1.13 -11.25 6.96
C ILE A 16 -1.52 -12.48 7.78
N ARG A 17 -2.70 -13.04 7.49
CA ARG A 17 -3.23 -14.23 8.14
C ARG A 17 -3.91 -15.15 7.15
N ASP A 18 -3.99 -16.42 7.53
CA ASP A 18 -4.75 -17.42 6.78
C ASP A 18 -6.19 -16.94 6.53
N ASN A 19 -6.69 -17.16 5.31
CA ASN A 19 -8.04 -16.76 4.89
C ASN A 19 -8.39 -15.27 5.09
N MET A 20 -7.40 -14.36 5.09
CA MET A 20 -7.69 -12.92 5.02
C MET A 20 -8.33 -12.52 3.70
N ILE A 21 -8.96 -11.34 3.67
CA ILE A 21 -9.51 -10.80 2.43
C ILE A 21 -8.38 -10.54 1.42
N THR A 22 -8.65 -10.92 0.17
CA THR A 22 -7.85 -10.63 -1.02
C THR A 22 -8.74 -9.94 -2.06
N TRP A 23 -8.13 -9.47 -3.15
CA TRP A 23 -8.88 -8.94 -4.27
C TRP A 23 -9.88 -9.99 -4.83
N PRO A 24 -11.13 -9.63 -5.16
CA PRO A 24 -12.10 -10.59 -5.68
C PRO A 24 -11.62 -11.27 -6.98
N GLY A 25 -11.38 -12.58 -6.90
CA GLY A 25 -10.89 -13.39 -8.01
C GLY A 25 -9.45 -13.87 -7.83
N ASP A 26 -8.70 -13.27 -6.90
CA ASP A 26 -7.34 -13.70 -6.57
C ASP A 26 -7.31 -15.00 -5.76
N SER A 27 -6.15 -15.65 -5.80
CA SER A 27 -5.83 -16.78 -4.94
C SER A 27 -6.00 -16.39 -3.46
N LYS A 28 -6.61 -17.29 -2.69
CA LYS A 28 -6.72 -17.12 -1.24
C LYS A 28 -5.34 -17.22 -0.58
N VAL A 29 -5.19 -16.54 0.56
CA VAL A 29 -4.04 -16.71 1.44
C VAL A 29 -4.17 -18.03 2.20
N ASN A 30 -3.22 -18.93 1.99
CA ASN A 30 -3.10 -20.20 2.73
C ASN A 30 -1.81 -20.16 3.55
N ILE A 31 -1.94 -20.09 4.88
CA ILE A 31 -0.80 -20.11 5.81
C ILE A 31 -0.99 -21.25 6.79
N GLY A 32 -0.07 -22.21 6.76
CA GLY A 32 -0.18 -23.44 7.55
C GLY A 32 1.16 -23.96 8.04
N ARG A 33 1.12 -24.79 9.09
CA ARG A 33 2.32 -25.50 9.57
C ARG A 33 2.57 -26.75 8.72
N GLU A 34 3.74 -26.83 8.11
CA GLU A 34 4.28 -28.06 7.51
C GLU A 34 4.88 -28.98 8.57
N MET A 35 5.54 -28.37 9.57
CA MET A 35 6.07 -29.05 10.75
C MET A 35 5.58 -28.33 12.00
N GLU A 36 5.33 -29.09 13.06
CA GLU A 36 4.87 -28.57 14.34
C GLU A 36 5.49 -29.34 15.51
N ILE A 37 6.20 -28.63 16.40
CA ILE A 37 6.88 -29.23 17.56
C ILE A 37 5.86 -29.99 18.44
N ALA A 38 4.64 -29.50 18.55
CA ALA A 38 3.57 -30.16 19.30
C ALA A 38 3.16 -31.53 18.71
N ARG A 39 3.48 -31.80 17.44
CA ARG A 39 3.28 -33.11 16.77
C ARG A 39 4.52 -34.01 16.84
N GLY A 40 5.59 -33.57 17.49
CA GLY A 40 6.85 -34.30 17.65
C GLY A 40 7.93 -33.93 16.63
N ASP A 41 7.71 -32.93 15.78
CA ASP A 41 8.73 -32.43 14.86
C ASP A 41 9.84 -31.65 15.58
N THR A 42 10.99 -31.48 14.93
CA THR A 42 12.15 -30.77 15.49
C THR A 42 12.02 -29.24 15.46
N ALA A 43 11.05 -28.72 14.71
CA ALA A 43 10.86 -27.29 14.50
C ALA A 43 9.40 -27.00 14.12
N ASN A 44 9.03 -25.72 14.24
CA ASN A 44 7.82 -25.21 13.60
C ASN A 44 8.20 -24.64 12.24
N LEU A 45 7.66 -25.21 11.16
CA LEU A 45 7.89 -24.77 9.79
C LEU A 45 6.55 -24.31 9.22
N THR A 46 6.48 -23.07 8.73
CA THR A 46 5.26 -22.50 8.15
C THR A 46 5.41 -22.39 6.64
N HIS A 47 4.40 -22.89 5.92
CA HIS A 47 4.20 -22.62 4.49
C HIS A 47 3.38 -21.34 4.30
N LEU A 48 3.72 -20.57 3.28
CA LEU A 48 2.94 -19.42 2.83
C LEU A 48 2.66 -19.58 1.33
N ASP A 49 1.39 -19.65 0.97
CA ASP A 49 0.90 -19.57 -0.40
C ASP A 49 -0.06 -18.37 -0.48
N MET A 50 0.33 -17.34 -1.21
CA MET A 50 -0.36 -16.05 -1.25
C MET A 50 0.02 -15.24 -2.50
N SER A 51 -0.88 -14.34 -2.92
CA SER A 51 -0.62 -13.35 -3.97
C SER A 51 0.49 -12.38 -3.54
N ALA A 52 1.25 -11.85 -4.51
CA ALA A 52 2.17 -10.75 -4.28
C ALA A 52 1.46 -9.47 -3.78
N HIS A 53 0.16 -9.35 -4.06
CA HIS A 53 -0.72 -8.24 -3.72
C HIS A 53 -1.54 -8.49 -2.43
N THR A 54 -0.97 -9.27 -1.51
CA THR A 54 -1.62 -9.63 -0.25
C THR A 54 -1.32 -8.61 0.85
N GLY A 55 -2.38 -8.06 1.48
CA GLY A 55 -2.25 -7.16 2.61
C GLY A 55 -1.50 -5.89 2.24
N THR A 56 -0.63 -5.42 3.13
CA THR A 56 0.26 -4.30 2.82
C THR A 56 1.34 -4.73 1.84
N HIS A 57 1.35 -4.15 0.66
CA HIS A 57 2.22 -4.58 -0.43
C HIS A 57 2.62 -3.42 -1.33
N MET A 58 3.53 -3.71 -2.24
CA MET A 58 3.99 -2.77 -3.25
C MET A 58 3.81 -3.30 -4.65
N ASP A 59 3.37 -2.42 -5.55
CA ASP A 59 3.31 -2.70 -6.96
C ASP A 59 4.60 -2.27 -7.65
N ALA A 60 5.09 -3.15 -8.53
CA ALA A 60 6.10 -2.81 -9.49
C ALA A 60 5.47 -2.44 -10.84
N PRO A 61 6.17 -1.68 -11.70
CA PRO A 61 5.65 -1.34 -13.02
C PRO A 61 5.27 -2.56 -13.88
N LEU A 62 5.89 -3.73 -13.65
CA LEU A 62 5.55 -4.99 -14.31
C LEU A 62 4.07 -5.39 -14.14
N HIS A 63 3.43 -5.01 -13.04
CA HIS A 63 2.03 -5.37 -12.72
C HIS A 63 1.03 -4.93 -13.81
N PHE A 64 1.23 -3.75 -14.41
CA PHE A 64 0.36 -3.24 -15.47
C PHE A 64 1.08 -2.93 -16.79
N MET A 65 2.37 -3.26 -16.90
CA MET A 65 3.18 -3.05 -18.10
C MET A 65 4.02 -4.30 -18.39
N GLU A 66 3.79 -4.93 -19.54
CA GLU A 66 4.48 -6.17 -19.94
C GLU A 66 6.02 -6.07 -19.89
N ASN A 67 6.57 -4.90 -20.22
CA ASN A 67 8.01 -4.64 -20.17
C ASN A 67 8.43 -3.76 -18.97
N GLY A 68 7.59 -3.71 -17.94
CA GLY A 68 7.83 -2.96 -16.71
C GLY A 68 8.97 -3.56 -15.90
N LYS A 69 9.56 -2.73 -15.01
CA LYS A 69 10.54 -3.22 -14.04
C LYS A 69 9.84 -4.14 -13.04
N ASP A 70 10.48 -5.26 -12.73
CA ASP A 70 10.06 -6.14 -11.64
C ASP A 70 10.42 -5.56 -10.26
N ILE A 71 9.75 -6.06 -9.21
CA ILE A 71 9.88 -5.54 -7.84
C ILE A 71 11.31 -5.66 -7.30
N SER A 72 12.11 -6.65 -7.76
CA SER A 72 13.49 -6.83 -7.30
C SER A 72 14.44 -5.70 -7.71
N ARG A 73 14.01 -4.86 -8.67
CA ARG A 73 14.76 -3.72 -9.22
C ARG A 73 14.29 -2.38 -8.66
N MET A 74 13.40 -2.37 -7.67
CA MET A 74 12.92 -1.13 -7.06
C MET A 74 14.08 -0.34 -6.43
N PRO A 75 14.23 0.96 -6.71
CA PRO A 75 15.23 1.79 -6.03
C PRO A 75 14.80 2.01 -4.58
N LEU A 76 15.67 1.70 -3.61
CA LEU A 76 15.37 1.87 -2.17
C LEU A 76 15.01 3.31 -1.80
N SER A 77 15.57 4.28 -2.54
CA SER A 77 15.21 5.68 -2.37
C SER A 77 13.73 5.92 -2.62
N ALA A 78 13.00 5.10 -3.39
CA ALA A 78 11.56 5.24 -3.59
C ALA A 78 10.77 5.21 -2.27
N VAL A 79 11.23 4.42 -1.30
CA VAL A 79 10.43 3.95 -0.16
C VAL A 79 11.10 4.11 1.21
N ILE A 80 12.34 4.61 1.23
CA ILE A 80 13.02 5.06 2.44
C ILE A 80 13.14 6.58 2.39
N GLY A 81 12.64 7.26 3.41
CA GLY A 81 12.79 8.71 3.58
C GLY A 81 11.52 9.42 3.98
N GLU A 82 11.52 10.75 3.90
CA GLU A 82 10.36 11.56 4.29
C GLU A 82 9.11 11.22 3.46
N VAL A 83 7.98 11.10 4.16
CA VAL A 83 6.64 10.90 3.62
C VAL A 83 5.67 11.86 4.27
N ARG A 84 4.64 12.27 3.52
CA ARG A 84 3.54 13.07 4.04
C ARG A 84 2.25 12.26 4.04
N VAL A 85 1.62 12.15 5.19
CA VAL A 85 0.27 11.61 5.34
C VAL A 85 -0.71 12.74 5.07
N LEU A 86 -1.50 12.58 4.01
CA LEU A 86 -2.60 13.48 3.66
C LEU A 86 -3.91 12.83 4.04
N GLU A 87 -4.70 13.49 4.87
CA GLU A 87 -6.04 13.05 5.19
C GLU A 87 -7.05 13.66 4.22
N ILE A 88 -7.77 12.80 3.52
CA ILE A 88 -8.74 13.12 2.48
C ILE A 88 -10.12 12.67 2.96
N ASN A 89 -10.92 13.63 3.42
CA ASN A 89 -12.22 13.38 4.03
C ASN A 89 -13.38 13.75 3.11
N GLY A 90 -14.53 13.11 3.32
CA GLY A 90 -15.80 13.52 2.71
C GLY A 90 -15.94 13.21 1.21
N VAL A 91 -15.12 12.30 0.68
CA VAL A 91 -15.16 11.89 -0.73
C VAL A 91 -15.28 10.38 -0.87
N ASP A 92 -15.90 9.94 -1.97
CA ASP A 92 -15.91 8.54 -2.41
C ASP A 92 -14.78 8.24 -3.41
N VAL A 93 -14.31 9.27 -4.11
CA VAL A 93 -13.20 9.20 -5.08
C VAL A 93 -12.35 10.45 -4.89
N ILE A 94 -11.04 10.28 -4.72
CA ILE A 94 -10.07 11.37 -4.60
C ILE A 94 -9.89 11.99 -5.99
N GLY A 95 -10.36 13.22 -6.17
CA GLY A 95 -10.22 13.98 -7.41
C GLY A 95 -9.00 14.91 -7.43
N THR A 96 -8.73 15.53 -8.57
CA THR A 96 -7.62 16.49 -8.72
C THR A 96 -7.73 17.68 -7.76
N GLU A 97 -8.94 18.21 -7.53
CA GLU A 97 -9.13 19.36 -6.63
C GLU A 97 -8.89 19.00 -5.16
N ASP A 98 -9.18 17.75 -4.77
CA ASP A 98 -8.84 17.23 -3.44
C ASP A 98 -7.34 17.20 -3.19
N LEU A 99 -6.53 17.06 -4.24
CA LEU A 99 -5.06 17.03 -4.17
C LEU A 99 -4.44 18.43 -4.24
N LYS A 100 -4.98 19.32 -5.08
CA LYS A 100 -4.44 20.67 -5.27
C LYS A 100 -4.35 21.48 -3.98
N ARG A 101 -5.31 21.33 -3.08
CA ARG A 101 -5.33 22.01 -1.77
C ARG A 101 -4.15 21.65 -0.85
N HIS A 102 -3.43 20.56 -1.11
CA HIS A 102 -2.29 20.11 -0.31
C HIS A 102 -0.93 20.54 -0.88
N GLU A 103 -0.93 21.27 -2.00
CA GLU A 103 0.27 21.84 -2.62
C GLU A 103 1.40 20.80 -2.84
N ILE A 104 1.04 19.59 -3.27
CA ILE A 104 1.97 18.48 -3.51
C ILE A 104 3.08 18.90 -4.47
N LYS A 105 4.33 18.60 -4.10
CA LYS A 105 5.53 18.92 -4.87
C LYS A 105 6.13 17.67 -5.51
N LYS A 106 6.97 17.93 -6.50
CA LYS A 106 7.81 16.94 -7.17
C LYS A 106 8.68 16.19 -6.14
N ASP A 107 8.93 14.91 -6.41
CA ASP A 107 9.75 14.00 -5.60
C ASP A 107 9.21 13.70 -4.18
N GLU A 108 8.01 14.19 -3.82
CA GLU A 108 7.37 13.83 -2.55
C GLU A 108 6.89 12.37 -2.51
N ARG A 109 6.77 11.82 -1.30
CA ARG A 109 6.07 10.58 -1.02
C ARG A 109 4.78 10.90 -0.28
N ILE A 110 3.67 10.34 -0.72
CA ILE A 110 2.35 10.68 -0.19
C ILE A 110 1.61 9.42 0.26
N LEU A 111 1.09 9.40 1.49
CA LEU A 111 0.12 8.39 1.93
C LEU A 111 -1.26 9.05 2.02
N PHE A 112 -2.25 8.46 1.38
CA PHE A 112 -3.64 8.89 1.46
C PHE A 112 -4.33 8.15 2.59
N LYS A 113 -4.64 8.90 3.66
CA LYS A 113 -5.54 8.45 4.71
C LYS A 113 -6.96 8.90 4.34
N THR A 114 -7.88 7.96 4.32
CA THR A 114 -9.27 8.17 3.92
C THR A 114 -10.20 7.54 4.98
N LYS A 115 -11.52 7.55 4.71
CA LYS A 115 -12.48 6.79 5.52
C LYS A 115 -12.27 5.26 5.44
N ASN A 116 -11.42 4.77 4.54
CA ASN A 116 -11.06 3.34 4.50
C ASN A 116 -10.34 2.91 5.77
N SER A 117 -9.58 3.80 6.42
CA SER A 117 -8.93 3.55 7.71
C SER A 117 -9.91 3.28 8.86
N ASP A 118 -11.19 3.59 8.70
CA ASP A 118 -12.23 3.26 9.68
C ASP A 118 -12.85 1.87 9.41
N LEU A 119 -12.50 1.25 8.28
CA LEU A 119 -12.94 -0.10 7.92
C LEU A 119 -11.98 -1.13 8.48
N ASN A 120 -12.54 -2.21 9.05
CA ASN A 120 -11.76 -3.41 9.33
C ASN A 120 -11.67 -4.31 8.08
N TRP A 121 -11.20 -3.75 6.96
CA TRP A 121 -11.35 -4.36 5.63
C TRP A 121 -10.60 -5.68 5.44
N TYR A 122 -9.63 -5.97 6.30
CA TYR A 122 -8.89 -7.23 6.31
C TYR A 122 -9.61 -8.34 7.09
N ASP A 123 -10.69 -8.02 7.80
CA ASP A 123 -11.58 -8.99 8.48
C ASP A 123 -13.04 -8.96 7.97
N GLU A 124 -13.48 -7.86 7.35
CA GLU A 124 -14.81 -7.73 6.75
C GLU A 124 -14.84 -8.13 5.27
N PRO A 125 -15.97 -8.60 4.72
CA PRO A 125 -16.09 -8.86 3.30
C PRO A 125 -15.58 -7.70 2.45
N PHE A 126 -14.99 -8.01 1.28
CA PHE A 126 -14.49 -7.01 0.35
C PHE A 126 -15.53 -5.90 0.12
N ASN A 127 -15.14 -4.66 0.40
CA ASN A 127 -15.97 -3.49 0.20
C ASN A 127 -15.73 -3.02 -1.23
N GLU A 128 -16.76 -2.96 -2.07
CA GLU A 128 -16.63 -2.49 -3.46
C GLU A 128 -16.63 -0.95 -3.59
N ASN A 129 -16.93 -0.23 -2.50
CA ASN A 129 -17.12 1.22 -2.46
C ASN A 129 -16.06 1.94 -1.59
N PHE A 130 -14.86 1.37 -1.51
CA PHE A 130 -13.72 2.02 -0.86
C PHE A 130 -13.30 3.29 -1.61
N VAL A 131 -12.68 4.22 -0.89
CA VAL A 131 -12.13 5.44 -1.49
C VAL A 131 -10.88 5.09 -2.30
N HIS A 132 -10.80 5.62 -3.51
CA HIS A 132 -9.69 5.40 -4.45
C HIS A 132 -9.39 6.67 -5.25
N LEU A 133 -8.34 6.68 -6.07
CA LEU A 133 -8.04 7.79 -6.98
C LEU A 133 -8.96 7.81 -8.21
N SER A 134 -9.32 9.01 -8.66
CA SER A 134 -9.80 9.21 -10.02
C SER A 134 -8.64 9.10 -11.02
N THR A 135 -8.94 8.89 -12.30
CA THR A 135 -7.90 8.85 -13.35
C THR A 135 -7.19 10.19 -13.47
N GLU A 136 -7.94 11.29 -13.38
CA GLU A 136 -7.44 12.67 -13.47
C GLU A 136 -6.57 13.03 -12.25
N ALA A 137 -6.89 12.50 -11.07
CA ALA A 137 -6.05 12.63 -9.88
C ALA A 137 -4.71 11.89 -10.05
N ALA A 138 -4.75 10.68 -10.62
CA ALA A 138 -3.55 9.91 -10.93
C ALA A 138 -2.66 10.61 -11.98
N GLU A 139 -3.25 11.13 -13.04
CA GLU A 139 -2.55 11.91 -14.08
C GLU A 139 -1.95 13.21 -13.50
N TYR A 140 -2.66 13.87 -12.57
CA TYR A 140 -2.14 15.03 -11.88
C TYR A 140 -0.88 14.70 -11.07
N LEU A 141 -0.88 13.61 -10.30
CA LEU A 141 0.29 13.14 -9.54
C LEU A 141 1.44 12.73 -10.46
N ALA A 142 1.14 12.05 -11.57
CA ALA A 142 2.09 11.72 -12.63
C ALA A 142 2.78 12.96 -13.21
N ASN A 143 2.02 14.01 -13.50
CA ASN A 143 2.55 15.29 -14.01
C ASN A 143 3.43 16.00 -12.98
N LEU A 144 3.08 15.93 -11.69
CA LEU A 144 3.92 16.46 -10.61
C LEU A 144 5.21 15.66 -10.42
N LYS A 145 5.24 14.38 -10.83
CA LYS A 145 6.35 13.45 -10.63
C LYS A 145 6.68 13.29 -9.14
N VAL A 146 5.64 13.00 -8.36
CA VAL A 146 5.83 12.46 -7.01
C VAL A 146 6.61 11.15 -7.10
N GLN A 147 7.25 10.74 -6.02
CA GLN A 147 8.12 9.56 -6.06
C GLN A 147 7.38 8.27 -5.73
N MET A 148 6.42 8.35 -4.82
CA MET A 148 5.62 7.22 -4.35
C MET A 148 4.28 7.72 -3.82
N VAL A 149 3.24 6.92 -4.02
CA VAL A 149 1.92 7.12 -3.44
C VAL A 149 1.48 5.86 -2.69
N GLY A 150 0.74 6.02 -1.60
CA GLY A 150 0.16 4.88 -0.91
C GLY A 150 -1.28 5.14 -0.47
N ILE A 151 -2.05 4.07 -0.31
CA ILE A 151 -3.48 4.14 0.05
C ILE A 151 -3.84 3.12 1.13
N ASP A 152 -4.83 3.47 1.94
CA ASP A 152 -5.34 2.70 3.06
C ASP A 152 -6.43 1.68 2.68
N TYR A 153 -6.29 1.04 1.52
CA TYR A 153 -7.14 -0.06 1.06
C TYR A 153 -6.41 -0.96 0.06
N LEU A 154 -7.02 -2.09 -0.31
CA LEU A 154 -6.48 -3.10 -1.23
C LEU A 154 -6.15 -2.62 -2.65
N SER A 155 -6.59 -1.43 -3.07
CA SER A 155 -6.13 -0.82 -4.32
C SER A 155 -6.21 0.70 -4.30
N ILE A 156 -5.34 1.36 -5.06
CA ILE A 156 -5.36 2.80 -5.35
C ILE A 156 -6.42 3.16 -6.41
N SER A 157 -7.00 2.15 -7.05
CA SER A 157 -7.97 2.27 -8.13
C SER A 157 -9.33 1.67 -7.74
N GLY A 158 -10.40 2.11 -8.38
CA GLY A 158 -11.75 1.66 -8.05
C GLY A 158 -12.09 0.30 -8.66
N TYR A 159 -12.71 -0.57 -7.86
CA TYR A 159 -13.17 -1.88 -8.29
C TYR A 159 -14.09 -1.79 -9.53
N LYS A 160 -13.69 -2.46 -10.63
CA LYS A 160 -14.40 -2.52 -11.92
C LYS A 160 -14.67 -1.18 -12.65
N LYS A 161 -14.17 -0.04 -12.15
CA LYS A 161 -14.47 1.28 -12.74
C LYS A 161 -13.35 1.80 -13.63
N ASN A 162 -12.09 1.65 -13.20
CA ASN A 162 -10.94 2.29 -13.86
C ASN A 162 -9.57 1.66 -13.51
N GLU A 163 -9.58 0.43 -13.01
CA GLU A 163 -8.43 -0.25 -12.38
C GLU A 163 -7.12 -0.10 -13.16
N ALA A 164 -7.09 -0.58 -14.40
CA ALA A 164 -5.88 -0.54 -15.22
C ALA A 164 -5.43 0.88 -15.61
N ARG A 165 -6.33 1.88 -15.63
CA ARG A 165 -5.96 3.25 -16.07
C ARG A 165 -5.22 4.00 -14.99
N VAL A 166 -5.69 3.91 -13.74
CA VAL A 166 -5.06 4.57 -12.59
C VAL A 166 -3.64 4.02 -12.39
N HIS A 167 -3.50 2.68 -12.31
CA HIS A 167 -2.19 2.08 -12.12
C HIS A 167 -1.24 2.39 -13.27
N LYS A 168 -1.70 2.33 -14.54
CA LYS A 168 -0.85 2.70 -15.68
C LYS A 168 -0.38 4.15 -15.59
N ALA A 169 -1.26 5.10 -15.28
CA ALA A 169 -0.88 6.51 -15.16
C ALA A 169 0.21 6.74 -14.10
N ILE A 170 0.09 6.08 -12.94
CA ILE A 170 1.05 6.18 -11.83
C ILE A 170 2.37 5.45 -12.16
N LEU A 171 2.30 4.17 -12.49
CA LEU A 171 3.48 3.31 -12.71
C LEU A 171 4.28 3.72 -13.95
N GLN A 172 3.62 4.15 -15.04
CA GLN A 172 4.32 4.64 -16.24
C GLN A 172 5.10 5.93 -15.98
N ALA A 173 4.63 6.75 -15.04
CA ALA A 173 5.34 7.95 -14.61
C ALA A 173 6.54 7.66 -13.69
N GLY A 174 6.79 6.39 -13.36
CA GLY A 174 7.87 5.96 -12.47
C GLY A 174 7.56 6.16 -10.99
N ILE A 175 6.28 6.33 -10.65
CA ILE A 175 5.78 6.47 -9.29
C ILE A 175 5.51 5.07 -8.74
N TRP A 176 6.06 4.76 -7.57
CA TRP A 176 5.82 3.48 -6.89
C TRP A 176 4.54 3.54 -6.06
N VAL A 177 3.90 2.38 -5.84
CA VAL A 177 2.61 2.30 -5.14
C VAL A 177 2.76 1.42 -3.91
N ILE A 178 2.20 1.87 -2.78
CA ILE A 178 1.97 1.05 -1.59
C ILE A 178 0.46 0.91 -1.39
N GLU A 179 -0.04 -0.31 -1.33
CA GLU A 179 -1.46 -0.58 -1.11
C GLU A 179 -1.65 -1.37 0.18
N GLY A 180 -2.89 -1.42 0.67
CA GLY A 180 -3.27 -2.16 1.86
C GLY A 180 -2.67 -1.58 3.15
N LEU A 181 -2.49 -0.27 3.24
CA LEU A 181 -1.98 0.38 4.46
C LEU A 181 -3.04 0.39 5.58
N ASN A 182 -2.57 0.28 6.82
CA ASN A 182 -3.36 0.56 8.02
C ASN A 182 -2.99 1.95 8.56
N LEU A 183 -3.82 2.96 8.27
CA LEU A 183 -3.61 4.33 8.74
C LEU A 183 -4.59 4.73 9.87
N THR A 184 -5.25 3.75 10.51
CA THR A 184 -6.12 3.98 11.68
C THR A 184 -5.32 4.66 12.79
N GLY A 185 -5.84 5.79 13.32
CA GLY A 185 -5.18 6.52 14.39
C GLY A 185 -3.93 7.32 13.99
N ILE A 186 -3.55 7.33 12.70
CA ILE A 186 -2.43 8.14 12.20
C ILE A 186 -2.89 9.57 11.95
N ASN A 187 -2.13 10.55 12.45
CA ASN A 187 -2.42 11.96 12.23
C ASN A 187 -1.87 12.42 10.85
N PRO A 188 -2.51 13.39 10.18
CA PRO A 188 -1.92 14.04 9.02
C PRO A 188 -0.62 14.74 9.42
N GLY A 189 0.42 14.64 8.58
CA GLY A 189 1.73 15.21 8.93
C GLY A 189 2.90 14.62 8.14
N ARG A 190 4.12 14.97 8.57
CA ARG A 190 5.36 14.45 8.00
C ARG A 190 5.94 13.35 8.89
N TYR A 191 6.49 12.33 8.24
CA TYR A 191 7.06 11.16 8.89
C TYR A 191 8.30 10.70 8.12
N GLU A 192 9.20 9.97 8.77
CA GLU A 192 10.12 9.08 8.07
C GLU A 192 9.37 7.79 7.73
N LEU A 193 9.51 7.31 6.49
CA LEU A 193 8.97 6.04 6.02
C LEU A 193 10.08 5.03 5.81
N VAL A 194 9.77 3.78 6.16
CA VAL A 194 10.44 2.59 5.60
C VAL A 194 9.36 1.62 5.15
N CYS A 195 9.31 1.31 3.85
CA CYS A 195 8.44 0.26 3.30
C CYS A 195 9.25 -0.61 2.35
N LEU A 196 9.78 -1.73 2.85
CA LEU A 196 10.66 -2.61 2.06
C LEU A 196 9.90 -3.87 1.63
N PRO A 197 9.60 -4.03 0.34
CA PRO A 197 9.00 -5.25 -0.19
C PRO A 197 10.03 -6.38 -0.28
N LEU A 198 9.55 -7.62 -0.29
CA LEU A 198 10.40 -8.77 -0.59
C LEU A 198 11.05 -8.62 -1.97
N LYS A 199 12.32 -9.05 -2.08
CA LYS A 199 13.08 -8.97 -3.32
C LYS A 199 12.80 -10.19 -4.22
N ILE A 200 11.63 -10.20 -4.85
CA ILE A 200 11.16 -11.31 -5.70
C ILE A 200 11.57 -11.07 -7.16
N LEU A 201 12.45 -11.92 -7.70
CA LEU A 201 12.89 -11.81 -9.10
C LEU A 201 11.72 -12.11 -10.04
N GLY A 202 11.42 -11.16 -10.94
CA GLY A 202 10.30 -11.29 -11.89
C GLY A 202 8.92 -11.08 -11.26
N GLY A 203 8.86 -10.70 -9.97
CA GLY A 203 7.60 -10.36 -9.30
C GLY A 203 7.04 -9.03 -9.79
N ASP A 204 5.73 -9.00 -10.01
CA ASP A 204 4.97 -7.81 -10.37
C ASP A 204 4.60 -6.94 -9.17
N GLY A 205 4.66 -7.51 -7.97
CA GLY A 205 4.63 -6.81 -6.70
C GLY A 205 5.30 -7.65 -5.61
N ALA A 206 5.21 -7.20 -4.36
CA ALA A 206 5.48 -8.05 -3.21
C ALA A 206 4.90 -7.47 -1.92
N PRO A 207 4.55 -8.33 -0.94
CA PRO A 207 4.21 -7.88 0.41
C PRO A 207 5.37 -7.12 1.04
N ALA A 208 5.03 -6.13 1.87
CA ALA A 208 5.99 -5.25 2.52
C ALA A 208 5.60 -4.99 3.98
N ARG A 209 6.61 -4.73 4.81
CA ARG A 209 6.39 -4.12 6.13
C ARG A 209 6.58 -2.61 5.98
N ALA A 210 5.50 -1.86 6.19
CA ALA A 210 5.49 -0.41 6.16
C ALA A 210 5.46 0.15 7.59
N ILE A 211 6.43 0.98 7.92
CA ILE A 211 6.54 1.67 9.21
C ILE A 211 6.81 3.16 9.01
N ILE A 212 6.27 3.99 9.89
CA ILE A 212 6.47 5.43 9.89
C ILE A 212 6.93 5.94 11.26
N LYS A 213 7.68 7.04 11.30
CA LYS A 213 8.10 7.70 12.54
C LYS A 213 7.90 9.22 12.43
N PRO A 214 7.22 9.88 13.37
CA PRO A 214 7.01 11.33 13.32
C PRO A 214 8.33 12.11 13.20
N ILE A 215 8.34 13.20 12.44
CA ILE A 215 9.46 14.15 12.30
C ILE A 215 9.08 15.50 12.90
#